data_AF-A0A8J7IRI8-F1
#
_entry.id   AF-A0A8J7IRI8-F1
#
_cell.length_a   1.000
_cell.length_b   1.000
_cell.length_c   1.000
_cell.angle_alpha   90.00
_cell.angle_beta   90.00
_cell.angle_gamma   90.00
#
_symmetry.space_group_name_H-M   'P 1'
#
loop_
_entity.id
_entity.type
_entity.pdbx_description
1 polymer ?
#
loop_
_entity_poly.entity_id
_entity_poly.type
_entity_poly.pdbx_seq_one_letter_code
_entity_poly.pdbx_strand_id
1 'polypeptide(L)'
;MVSFACFDEITPLSYSMILADPPWSFGLRSAKGKARSPAAHYSTMSFEALQALDVARLGQGDCLLFMRACWPSRPQALETMKAWGFRYVTGGSGHKLTRHGKSVFGTGYVLRSATEPFLIGTLGSPATARNVRNVIVEAIDGAGIDAERREHSRKPDCQYEIRERLVPTAARRIELFARTRRCGWDCWGNETDKFAADQVAA
;
A
#
# COMPACT_ATOMS: atom_id res chain seq x y z
N MET A 1 1.91 1.19 -23.22
CA MET A 1 2.45 1.97 -22.09
C MET A 1 1.27 2.43 -21.28
N VAL A 2 1.12 1.97 -20.04
CA VAL A 2 0.07 2.50 -19.16
C VAL A 2 0.58 3.82 -18.63
N SER A 3 0.11 4.92 -19.21
CA SER A 3 0.43 6.27 -18.75
C SER A 3 -0.42 6.52 -17.51
N PHE A 4 0.22 6.66 -16.35
CA PHE A 4 -0.47 7.27 -15.22
C PHE A 4 -0.64 8.74 -15.58
N ALA A 5 -1.86 9.14 -15.93
CA ALA A 5 -2.19 10.54 -16.03
C ALA A 5 -1.84 11.20 -14.68
N CYS A 6 -1.26 12.39 -14.75
CA CYS A 6 -0.98 13.25 -13.61
C CYS A 6 -2.21 13.34 -12.67
N PHE A 7 -2.03 13.75 -11.40
CA PHE A 7 -3.13 13.86 -10.43
C PHE A 7 -4.12 14.99 -10.74
N ASP A 8 -4.41 15.29 -12.01
CA ASP A 8 -5.10 16.51 -12.46
C ASP A 8 -6.58 16.53 -12.06
N GLU A 9 -7.18 15.36 -11.90
CA GLU A 9 -8.56 15.19 -11.41
C GLU A 9 -8.65 15.22 -9.87
N ILE A 10 -7.51 15.29 -9.18
CA ILE A 10 -7.46 15.26 -7.72
C ILE A 10 -7.21 16.66 -7.19
N THR A 11 -8.08 17.13 -6.30
CA THR A 11 -7.88 18.43 -5.65
C THR A 11 -6.55 18.45 -4.90
N PRO A 12 -5.63 19.38 -5.20
CA PRO A 12 -4.36 19.48 -4.50
C PRO A 12 -4.56 19.93 -3.05
N LEU A 13 -3.53 19.72 -2.22
CA LEU A 13 -3.43 20.19 -0.83
C LEU A 13 -4.66 19.86 0.02
N SER A 14 -5.21 18.67 -0.17
CA SER A 14 -6.54 18.30 0.34
C SER A 14 -6.54 17.17 1.36
N TYR A 15 -5.47 16.37 1.41
CA TYR A 15 -5.45 15.14 2.19
C TYR A 15 -4.57 15.26 3.42
N SER A 16 -5.07 14.74 4.54
CA SER A 16 -4.29 14.56 5.77
C SER A 16 -3.62 13.17 5.82
N MET A 17 -4.10 12.23 4.99
CA MET A 17 -3.52 10.90 4.85
C MET A 17 -3.56 10.42 3.41
N ILE A 18 -2.43 9.88 2.97
CA ILE A 18 -2.27 9.18 1.69
C ILE A 18 -1.89 7.73 2.00
N LEU A 19 -2.63 6.78 1.44
CA LEU A 19 -2.24 5.37 1.37
C LEU A 19 -1.74 5.09 -0.06
N ALA A 20 -0.57 4.49 -0.19
CA ALA A 20 -0.02 4.09 -1.49
C ALA A 20 0.42 2.63 -1.45
N ASP A 21 0.00 1.84 -2.45
CA ASP A 21 0.55 0.51 -2.75
C ASP A 21 1.19 0.50 -4.15
N PRO A 22 2.38 1.11 -4.32
CA PRO A 22 2.95 1.30 -5.64
C PRO A 22 3.23 -0.04 -6.35
N PRO A 23 2.97 -0.15 -7.66
CA PRO A 23 3.17 -1.38 -8.41
C PRO A 23 4.65 -1.58 -8.78
N TRP A 24 5.47 -1.89 -7.77
CA TRP A 24 6.93 -1.98 -7.88
C TRP A 24 7.38 -2.95 -8.98
N SER A 25 8.19 -2.46 -9.93
CA SER A 25 9.03 -3.33 -10.76
C SER A 25 10.35 -3.60 -10.03
N PHE A 26 10.66 -4.86 -9.76
CA PHE A 26 11.96 -5.25 -9.18
C PHE A 26 12.56 -6.47 -9.87
N GLY A 27 13.88 -6.50 -9.92
CA GLY A 27 14.65 -7.57 -10.55
C GLY A 27 14.44 -8.92 -9.86
N LEU A 28 14.27 -9.96 -10.66
CA LEU A 28 14.12 -11.34 -10.19
C LEU A 28 15.49 -12.00 -10.09
N ARG A 29 15.70 -12.82 -9.06
CA ARG A 29 16.95 -13.61 -8.90
C ARG A 29 17.01 -14.86 -9.78
N SER A 30 15.90 -15.25 -10.42
CA SER A 30 15.86 -16.39 -11.34
C SER A 30 14.68 -16.32 -12.30
N ALA A 31 14.80 -16.99 -13.45
CA ALA A 31 13.72 -17.11 -14.43
C ALA A 31 12.47 -17.81 -13.85
N LYS A 32 12.65 -18.80 -12.96
CA LYS A 32 11.54 -19.49 -12.27
C LYS A 32 10.70 -18.55 -11.39
N GLY A 33 11.28 -17.44 -10.94
CA GLY A 33 10.56 -16.41 -10.19
C GLY A 33 9.55 -15.61 -11.00
N LYS A 34 9.61 -15.65 -12.35
CA LYS A 34 8.79 -14.81 -13.23
C LYS A 34 7.30 -15.06 -13.06
N ALA A 35 6.88 -16.32 -12.97
CA ALA A 35 5.48 -16.70 -12.79
C ALA A 35 4.90 -16.28 -11.41
N ARG A 36 5.76 -15.95 -10.45
CA ARG A 36 5.38 -15.49 -9.09
C ARG A 36 5.63 -13.99 -8.89
N SER A 37 5.98 -13.28 -9.95
CA SER A 37 6.32 -11.87 -9.89
C SER A 37 5.07 -10.99 -10.04
N PRO A 38 5.05 -9.77 -9.44
CA PRO A 38 3.99 -8.79 -9.67
C PRO A 38 3.64 -8.58 -11.15
N ALA A 39 4.67 -8.49 -12.01
CA ALA A 39 4.53 -8.25 -13.44
C ALA A 39 3.82 -9.39 -14.20
N ALA A 40 3.67 -10.58 -13.60
CA ALA A 40 2.88 -11.66 -14.18
C ALA A 40 1.36 -11.50 -13.93
N HIS A 41 0.97 -10.59 -13.04
CA HIS A 41 -0.41 -10.44 -12.57
C HIS A 41 -1.02 -9.06 -12.85
N TYR A 42 -0.20 -8.01 -12.95
CA TYR A 42 -0.63 -6.64 -13.24
C TYR A 42 0.54 -5.81 -13.81
N SER A 43 0.21 -4.68 -14.45
CA SER A 43 1.21 -3.74 -14.96
C SER A 43 2.01 -3.13 -13.81
N THR A 44 3.34 -3.18 -13.89
CA THR A 44 4.25 -2.55 -12.94
C THR A 44 4.80 -1.23 -13.48
N MET A 45 5.31 -0.40 -12.58
CA MET A 45 6.02 0.83 -12.92
C MET A 45 7.52 0.70 -12.64
N SER A 46 8.33 1.38 -13.47
CA SER A 46 9.74 1.59 -13.14
C SER A 46 9.85 2.46 -11.89
N PHE A 47 10.98 2.32 -11.19
CA PHE A 47 11.28 3.14 -10.03
C PHE A 47 11.35 4.63 -10.39
N GLU A 48 11.94 4.98 -11.54
CA GLU A 48 12.00 6.35 -12.05
C GLU A 48 10.60 6.93 -12.29
N ALA A 49 9.70 6.18 -12.94
CA ALA A 49 8.34 6.63 -13.18
C ALA A 49 7.55 6.81 -11.88
N LEU A 50 7.80 5.97 -10.86
CA LEU A 50 7.22 6.14 -9.54
C LEU A 50 7.72 7.40 -8.85
N GLN A 51 9.03 7.66 -8.89
CA GLN A 51 9.64 8.84 -8.27
C GLN A 51 9.20 10.15 -8.94
N ALA A 52 8.87 10.13 -10.22
CA ALA A 52 8.39 11.30 -10.97
C ALA A 52 6.98 11.76 -10.56
N LEU A 53 6.24 10.97 -9.78
CA LEU A 53 4.91 11.35 -9.30
C LEU A 53 5.01 12.44 -8.22
N ASP A 54 4.32 13.55 -8.44
CA ASP A 54 4.25 14.67 -7.48
C ASP A 54 3.20 14.40 -6.39
N VAL A 55 3.48 13.43 -5.50
CA VAL A 55 2.54 13.02 -4.45
C VAL A 55 2.43 14.06 -3.33
N ALA A 56 3.50 14.82 -3.06
CA ALA A 56 3.48 15.89 -2.05
C ALA A 56 2.37 16.90 -2.29
N ARG A 57 2.07 17.22 -3.56
CA ARG A 57 1.03 18.19 -3.93
C ARG A 57 -0.37 17.85 -3.42
N LEU A 58 -0.61 16.59 -3.04
CA LEU A 58 -1.89 16.12 -2.53
C LEU A 58 -2.07 16.43 -1.04
N GLY A 59 -0.98 16.52 -0.28
CA GLY A 59 -1.00 16.67 1.17
C GLY A 59 -1.31 18.10 1.62
N GLN A 60 -2.19 18.27 2.62
CA GLN A 60 -2.56 19.57 3.19
C GLN A 60 -1.53 20.06 4.24
N GLY A 61 -0.26 20.19 3.86
CA GLY A 61 0.83 20.60 4.76
C GLY A 61 1.22 19.52 5.78
N ASP A 62 0.38 19.28 6.78
CA ASP A 62 0.52 18.20 7.75
C ASP A 62 -0.17 16.94 7.22
N CYS A 63 0.61 16.02 6.65
CA CYS A 63 0.08 14.84 5.97
C CYS A 63 0.88 13.58 6.30
N LEU A 64 0.18 12.47 6.52
CA LEU A 64 0.76 11.14 6.63
C LEU A 64 0.81 10.45 5.27
N LEU A 65 1.91 9.78 4.97
CA LEU A 65 2.00 8.82 3.88
C LEU A 65 2.22 7.42 4.44
N PHE A 66 1.27 6.53 4.18
CA PHE A 66 1.42 5.10 4.36
C PHE A 66 1.81 4.47 3.03
N MET A 67 3.06 4.01 2.92
CA MET A 67 3.54 3.34 1.71
C MET A 67 3.73 1.84 1.97
N ARG A 68 2.97 1.00 1.26
CA ARG A 68 3.23 -0.44 1.23
C ARG A 68 4.49 -0.72 0.40
N ALA A 69 5.28 -1.68 0.87
CA ALA A 69 6.45 -2.15 0.14
C ALA A 69 6.51 -3.69 0.19
N CYS A 70 7.34 -4.26 -0.66
CA CYS A 70 7.80 -5.63 -0.48
C CYS A 70 9.19 -5.58 0.18
N TRP A 71 9.57 -6.63 0.91
CA TRP A 71 10.92 -6.71 1.49
C TRP A 71 12.06 -6.40 0.49
N PRO A 72 12.01 -6.89 -0.76
CA PRO A 72 13.03 -6.58 -1.76
C PRO A 72 12.99 -5.15 -2.28
N SER A 73 11.82 -4.51 -2.32
CA SER A 73 11.64 -3.14 -2.81
C SER A 73 11.76 -2.08 -1.71
N ARG A 74 12.03 -2.47 -0.46
CA ARG A 74 12.10 -1.55 0.68
C ARG A 74 13.12 -0.41 0.47
N PRO A 75 14.35 -0.64 -0.03
CA PRO A 75 15.29 0.46 -0.30
C PRO A 75 14.71 1.46 -1.31
N GLN A 76 14.13 0.98 -2.41
CA GLN A 76 13.48 1.81 -3.42
C GLN A 76 12.25 2.53 -2.87
N ALA A 77 11.48 1.90 -1.99
CA ALA A 77 10.33 2.54 -1.36
C ALA A 77 10.74 3.73 -0.49
N LEU A 78 11.86 3.64 0.25
CA LEU A 78 12.41 4.77 1.01
C LEU A 78 12.84 5.92 0.10
N GLU A 79 13.54 5.62 -0.99
CA GLU A 79 13.94 6.64 -1.97
C GLU A 79 12.76 7.23 -2.74
N THR A 80 11.71 6.45 -2.97
CA THR A 80 10.45 6.94 -3.58
C THR A 80 9.72 7.88 -2.63
N MET A 81 9.59 7.49 -1.35
CA MET A 81 9.01 8.34 -0.31
C MET A 81 9.74 9.68 -0.21
N LYS A 82 11.08 9.67 -0.26
CA LYS A 82 11.90 10.87 -0.27
C LYS A 82 11.68 11.73 -1.52
N ALA A 83 11.65 11.11 -2.71
CA ALA A 83 11.39 11.81 -3.98
C ALA A 83 10.01 12.49 -3.98
N TRP A 84 9.01 11.84 -3.36
CA TRP A 84 7.68 12.40 -3.14
C TRP A 84 7.63 13.49 -2.07
N GLY A 85 8.75 13.90 -1.48
CA GLY A 85 8.82 14.97 -0.49
C GLY A 85 8.49 14.56 0.95
N PHE A 86 8.21 13.29 1.22
CA PHE A 86 7.88 12.81 2.57
C PHE A 86 9.14 12.43 3.35
N ARG A 87 9.21 12.86 4.60
CA ARG A 87 10.27 12.42 5.53
C ARG A 87 9.85 11.09 6.16
N TYR A 88 10.66 10.05 5.98
CA TYR A 88 10.46 8.77 6.69
C TYR A 88 10.54 8.96 8.21
N VAL A 89 9.62 8.34 8.95
CA VAL A 89 9.56 8.42 10.41
C VAL A 89 9.63 7.05 11.05
N THR A 90 8.80 6.12 10.60
CA THR A 90 8.69 4.78 11.18
C THR A 90 8.09 3.81 10.18
N GLY A 91 8.01 2.54 10.53
CA GLY A 91 7.38 1.52 9.72
C GLY A 91 6.80 0.41 10.58
N GLY A 92 6.14 -0.50 9.88
CA GLY A 92 5.50 -1.65 10.48
C GLY A 92 5.36 -2.79 9.50
N SER A 93 4.56 -3.78 9.86
CA SER A 93 4.34 -4.96 9.02
C SER A 93 2.92 -5.49 9.14
N GLY A 94 2.32 -5.80 8.00
CA GLY A 94 1.15 -6.68 7.93
C GLY A 94 1.62 -8.12 8.13
N HIS A 95 1.27 -8.73 9.26
CA HIS A 95 1.55 -10.13 9.56
C HIS A 95 0.43 -11.01 9.02
N LYS A 96 0.78 -11.82 8.03
CA LYS A 96 -0.17 -12.68 7.33
C LYS A 96 -0.35 -13.97 8.09
N LEU A 97 -1.59 -14.21 8.52
CA LEU A 97 -2.01 -15.45 9.14
C LEU A 97 -2.90 -16.24 8.18
N THR A 98 -2.70 -17.54 8.13
CA THR A 98 -3.68 -18.47 7.56
C THR A 98 -5.01 -18.37 8.30
N ARG A 99 -6.09 -18.89 7.70
CA ARG A 99 -7.42 -19.01 8.37
C ARG A 99 -7.40 -19.69 9.75
N HIS A 100 -6.36 -20.47 10.05
CA HIS A 100 -6.18 -21.15 11.33
C HIS A 100 -5.23 -20.42 12.30
N GLY A 101 -4.90 -19.14 12.03
CA GLY A 101 -4.05 -18.32 12.90
C GLY A 101 -2.55 -18.62 12.84
N LYS A 102 -2.10 -19.51 11.94
CA LYS A 102 -0.67 -19.80 11.74
C LYS A 102 -0.04 -18.78 10.80
N SER A 103 1.22 -18.40 11.04
CA SER A 103 2.00 -17.54 10.14
C SER A 103 2.11 -18.16 8.74
N VAL A 104 1.88 -17.35 7.72
CA VAL A 104 2.02 -17.77 6.31
C VAL A 104 3.49 -17.99 5.95
N PHE A 105 3.74 -19.00 5.13
CA PHE A 105 5.05 -19.27 4.54
C PHE A 105 5.13 -18.73 3.10
N GLY A 106 5.30 -17.41 2.97
CA GLY A 106 5.25 -16.70 1.69
C GLY A 106 6.55 -16.77 0.89
N THR A 107 6.67 -15.95 -0.16
CA THR A 107 7.87 -15.84 -1.00
C THR A 107 9.07 -15.36 -0.18
N GLY A 108 10.27 -15.57 -0.69
CA GLY A 108 11.46 -15.10 0.01
C GLY A 108 12.75 -15.52 -0.66
N TYR A 109 13.82 -14.80 -0.31
CA TYR A 109 15.17 -15.07 -0.80
C TYR A 109 16.00 -15.82 0.23
N VAL A 110 16.35 -15.15 1.34
CA VAL A 110 17.07 -15.75 2.47
C VAL A 110 16.08 -16.33 3.48
N LEU A 111 15.07 -15.53 3.85
CA LEU A 111 13.97 -15.91 4.73
C LEU A 111 12.67 -15.97 3.93
N ARG A 112 11.72 -16.78 4.41
CA ARG A 112 10.38 -16.90 3.84
C ARG A 112 9.45 -15.90 4.52
N SER A 113 8.88 -14.98 3.74
CA SER A 113 8.15 -13.85 4.30
C SER A 113 6.78 -14.27 4.81
N ALA A 114 6.53 -14.05 6.10
CA ALA A 114 5.20 -14.07 6.71
C ALA A 114 4.56 -12.67 6.75
N THR A 115 5.30 -11.65 6.33
CA THR A 115 4.93 -10.25 6.50
C THR A 115 5.12 -9.42 5.24
N GLU A 116 4.34 -8.36 5.10
CA GLU A 116 4.57 -7.27 4.15
C GLU A 116 4.87 -5.96 4.90
N PRO A 117 6.02 -5.30 4.63
CA PRO A 117 6.35 -4.05 5.30
C PRO A 117 5.47 -2.90 4.80
N PHE A 118 5.20 -1.96 5.70
CA PHE A 118 4.74 -0.63 5.34
C PHE A 118 5.62 0.43 6.00
N LEU A 119 5.77 1.55 5.31
CA LEU A 119 6.56 2.69 5.73
C LEU A 119 5.62 3.87 6.00
N ILE A 120 5.94 4.66 7.02
CA ILE A 120 5.23 5.89 7.37
C ILE A 120 6.18 7.06 7.15
N GLY A 121 5.77 7.95 6.25
CA GLY A 121 6.40 9.25 6.03
C GLY A 121 5.47 10.39 6.43
N THR A 122 6.03 11.57 6.67
CA THR A 122 5.25 12.78 6.96
C THR A 122 5.67 13.97 6.10
N LEU A 123 4.69 14.76 5.71
CA LEU A 123 4.84 16.18 5.45
C LEU A 123 4.47 16.92 6.74
N GLY A 124 5.26 17.92 7.13
CA GLY A 124 5.04 18.66 8.37
C GLY A 124 5.04 17.76 9.62
N SER A 125 4.12 18.06 10.54
CA SER A 125 3.99 17.46 11.87
C SER A 125 2.54 17.01 12.16
N PRO A 126 1.99 16.05 11.40
CA PRO A 126 0.59 15.64 11.52
C PRO A 126 0.25 15.08 12.90
N ALA A 127 -0.91 15.48 13.42
CA ALA A 127 -1.44 14.93 14.65
C ALA A 127 -1.88 13.47 14.43
N THR A 128 -1.44 12.58 15.33
CA THR A 128 -1.73 11.14 15.25
C THR A 128 -2.18 10.58 16.59
N ALA A 129 -3.06 9.59 16.56
CA ALA A 129 -3.32 8.75 17.73
C ALA A 129 -2.03 8.04 18.22
N ARG A 130 -1.98 7.70 19.50
CA ARG A 130 -0.81 7.08 20.17
C ARG A 130 -1.00 5.62 20.57
N ASN A 131 -2.16 5.04 20.25
CA ASN A 131 -2.58 3.69 20.66
C ASN A 131 -2.62 2.69 19.49
N VAL A 132 -2.03 3.03 18.35
CA VAL A 132 -1.99 2.16 17.16
C VAL A 132 -0.66 1.40 17.12
N ARG A 133 -0.73 0.07 17.04
CA ARG A 133 0.45 -0.80 16.93
C ARG A 133 0.98 -0.84 15.50
N ASN A 134 2.29 -1.01 15.34
CA ASN A 134 2.94 -1.13 14.03
C ASN A 134 2.92 -2.56 13.45
N VAL A 135 2.25 -3.51 14.10
CA VAL A 135 1.98 -4.85 13.56
C VAL A 135 0.48 -4.96 13.32
N ILE A 136 0.12 -5.21 12.06
CA ILE A 136 -1.27 -5.38 11.62
C ILE A 136 -1.48 -6.85 11.34
N VAL A 137 -2.42 -7.50 12.03
CA VAL A 137 -2.74 -8.91 11.77
C VAL A 137 -3.67 -8.98 10.56
N GLU A 138 -3.19 -9.63 9.50
CA GLU A 138 -3.89 -9.81 8.23
C GLU A 138 -4.27 -11.29 8.11
N ALA A 139 -5.49 -11.64 8.51
CA ALA A 139 -6.02 -12.98 8.25
C ALA A 139 -6.28 -13.11 6.74
N ILE A 140 -5.68 -14.12 6.12
CA ILE A 140 -5.90 -14.44 4.72
C ILE A 140 -6.65 -15.77 4.59
N ASP A 141 -7.60 -15.79 3.66
CA ASP A 141 -8.30 -16.99 3.24
C ASP A 141 -7.32 -17.82 2.42
N GLY A 142 -6.69 -18.83 3.04
CA GLY A 142 -5.69 -19.67 2.39
C GLY A 142 -4.60 -20.22 3.32
N ALA A 143 -4.21 -21.48 3.12
CA ALA A 143 -3.06 -22.13 3.74
C ALA A 143 -1.81 -22.04 2.85
N GLY A 144 -1.18 -20.87 2.74
CA GLY A 144 0.08 -20.68 2.01
C GLY A 144 -0.06 -19.91 0.69
N ILE A 145 1.06 -19.76 -0.03
CA ILE A 145 1.12 -18.96 -1.26
C ILE A 145 0.27 -19.54 -2.41
N ASP A 146 -0.06 -20.83 -2.33
CA ASP A 146 -0.74 -21.59 -3.36
C ASP A 146 -2.18 -21.99 -2.96
N ALA A 147 -2.64 -21.66 -1.74
CA ALA A 147 -3.96 -22.10 -1.26
C ALA A 147 -5.02 -21.02 -1.46
N GLU A 148 -5.88 -21.26 -2.45
CA GLU A 148 -7.24 -20.73 -2.58
C GLU A 148 -7.40 -19.21 -2.61
N ARG A 149 -7.02 -18.63 -3.76
CA ARG A 149 -7.67 -17.49 -4.45
C ARG A 149 -8.36 -16.44 -3.55
N ARG A 150 -7.56 -15.65 -2.83
CA ARG A 150 -7.77 -14.20 -2.93
C ARG A 150 -7.16 -13.70 -4.22
N GLU A 151 -7.78 -12.68 -4.80
CA GLU A 151 -7.28 -11.97 -5.96
C GLU A 151 -5.92 -11.35 -5.61
N HIS A 152 -4.89 -11.61 -6.42
CA HIS A 152 -3.51 -11.21 -6.13
C HIS A 152 -3.42 -9.72 -5.74
N SER A 153 -2.78 -9.44 -4.60
CA SER A 153 -2.60 -8.10 -4.00
C SER A 153 -3.85 -7.42 -3.42
N ARG A 154 -5.03 -8.05 -3.39
CA ARG A 154 -6.15 -7.51 -2.61
C ARG A 154 -5.80 -7.54 -1.13
N LYS A 155 -5.75 -6.37 -0.51
CA LYS A 155 -5.43 -6.22 0.92
C LYS A 155 -6.69 -6.43 1.77
N PRO A 156 -6.56 -6.89 3.02
CA PRO A 156 -7.70 -7.06 3.92
C PRO A 156 -8.21 -5.71 4.46
N ASP A 157 -9.51 -5.62 4.72
CA ASP A 157 -10.16 -4.37 5.11
C ASP A 157 -9.66 -3.80 6.45
N CYS A 158 -9.15 -4.67 7.33
CA CYS A 158 -8.54 -4.29 8.61
C CYS A 158 -7.39 -3.29 8.45
N GLN A 159 -6.77 -3.24 7.26
CA GLN A 159 -5.72 -2.28 6.95
C GLN A 159 -6.26 -0.83 6.99
N TYR A 160 -7.51 -0.61 6.58
CA TYR A 160 -8.10 0.73 6.51
C TYR A 160 -8.54 1.17 7.89
N GLU A 161 -9.22 0.31 8.64
CA GLU A 161 -9.68 0.58 10.01
C GLU A 161 -8.54 1.07 10.92
N ILE A 162 -7.38 0.40 10.84
CA ILE A 162 -6.21 0.75 11.65
C ILE A 162 -5.64 2.11 11.27
N ARG A 163 -5.68 2.47 9.99
CA ARG A 163 -5.20 3.76 9.48
C ARG A 163 -6.18 4.89 9.78
N GLU A 164 -7.47 4.63 9.63
CA GLU A 164 -8.55 5.55 10.01
C GLU A 164 -8.47 5.88 11.51
N ARG A 165 -8.11 4.92 12.37
CA ARG A 165 -7.86 5.17 13.81
C ARG A 165 -6.62 6.05 14.08
N LEU A 166 -5.69 6.16 13.14
CA LEU A 166 -4.48 6.98 13.35
C LEU A 166 -4.74 8.47 13.18
N VAL A 167 -5.72 8.85 12.36
CA VAL A 167 -6.05 10.25 12.03
C VAL A 167 -7.42 10.64 12.57
N PRO A 168 -7.72 11.95 12.68
CA PRO A 168 -9.06 12.39 13.02
C PRO A 168 -10.13 11.82 12.08
N THR A 169 -11.34 11.59 12.58
CA THR A 169 -12.46 11.08 11.79
C THR A 169 -12.76 11.94 10.56
N ALA A 170 -12.66 13.26 10.71
CA ALA A 170 -12.89 14.26 9.65
C ALA A 170 -11.73 14.40 8.65
N ALA A 171 -10.62 13.70 8.84
CA ALA A 171 -9.48 13.75 7.92
C ALA A 171 -9.89 13.23 6.54
N ARG A 172 -9.58 14.01 5.48
CA ARG A 172 -9.69 13.53 4.10
C ARG A 172 -8.56 12.56 3.80
N ARG A 173 -8.88 11.47 3.10
CA ARG A 173 -7.97 10.36 2.84
C ARG A 173 -8.04 9.96 1.36
N ILE A 174 -6.90 9.60 0.79
CA ILE A 174 -6.82 9.06 -0.57
C ILE A 174 -5.99 7.77 -0.62
N GLU A 175 -6.44 6.81 -1.42
CA GLU A 175 -5.67 5.64 -1.81
C GLU A 175 -5.14 5.78 -3.24
N LEU A 176 -3.81 5.74 -3.38
CA LEU A 176 -3.09 5.71 -4.64
C LEU A 176 -2.80 4.26 -5.04
N PHE A 177 -2.95 3.99 -6.34
CA PHE A 177 -2.88 2.65 -6.94
C PHE A 177 -4.01 1.72 -6.44
N ALA A 178 -5.16 2.31 -6.09
CA ALA A 178 -6.32 1.59 -5.59
C ALA A 178 -6.88 0.60 -6.63
N ARG A 179 -7.40 -0.52 -6.14
CA ARG A 179 -8.08 -1.55 -6.95
C ARG A 179 -9.56 -1.75 -6.59
N THR A 180 -9.98 -1.11 -5.52
CA THR A 180 -11.36 -1.11 -5.02
C THR A 180 -11.68 0.31 -4.59
N ARG A 181 -12.89 0.78 -4.87
CA ARG A 181 -13.42 1.99 -4.24
C ARG A 181 -13.86 1.70 -2.81
N ARG A 182 -13.55 2.61 -1.89
CA ARG A 182 -13.94 2.52 -0.48
C ARG A 182 -14.69 3.77 -0.04
N CYS A 183 -15.81 3.58 0.64
CA CYS A 183 -16.56 4.69 1.22
C CYS A 183 -15.68 5.50 2.20
N GLY A 184 -15.72 6.83 2.08
CA GLY A 184 -14.91 7.73 2.91
C GLY A 184 -13.44 7.87 2.46
N TRP A 185 -13.06 7.29 1.32
CA TRP A 185 -11.75 7.46 0.70
C TRP A 185 -11.90 7.91 -0.76
N ASP A 186 -11.08 8.87 -1.15
CA ASP A 186 -10.84 9.11 -2.58
C ASP A 186 -9.90 8.01 -3.10
N CYS A 187 -10.02 7.65 -4.39
CA CYS A 187 -9.23 6.60 -5.00
C CYS A 187 -8.62 7.07 -6.31
N TRP A 188 -7.35 6.70 -6.55
CA TRP A 188 -6.68 6.91 -7.82
C TRP A 188 -5.93 5.65 -8.23
N GLY A 189 -6.10 5.19 -9.47
CA GLY A 189 -5.46 3.99 -9.98
C GLY A 189 -6.10 3.51 -11.28
N ASN A 190 -5.41 2.63 -12.01
CA ASN A 190 -5.90 2.11 -13.30
C ASN A 190 -6.91 0.95 -13.15
N GLU A 191 -7.17 0.51 -11.93
CA GLU A 191 -7.98 -0.68 -11.63
C GLU A 191 -9.00 -0.41 -10.52
N THR A 192 -9.44 0.83 -10.30
CA THR A 192 -10.29 1.23 -9.15
C THR A 192 -11.60 0.45 -9.02
N ASP A 193 -12.11 -0.09 -10.12
CA ASP A 193 -13.37 -0.83 -10.21
C ASP A 193 -13.16 -2.35 -10.42
N LYS A 194 -11.96 -2.87 -10.15
CA LYS A 194 -11.61 -4.28 -10.36
C LYS A 194 -12.31 -5.21 -9.38
N PHE A 195 -12.55 -4.74 -8.16
CA PHE A 195 -13.30 -5.47 -7.15
C PHE A 195 -14.61 -4.74 -6.83
N ALA A 196 -15.64 -5.48 -6.43
CA ALA A 196 -16.90 -4.89 -6.01
C ALA A 196 -16.63 -3.86 -4.89
N ALA A 197 -17.21 -2.68 -5.02
CA ALA A 197 -17.08 -1.63 -4.01
C ALA A 197 -17.52 -2.16 -2.63
N ASP A 198 -16.83 -1.73 -1.58
CA ASP A 198 -17.25 -2.04 -0.22
C ASP A 198 -18.68 -1.53 -0.02
N GLN A 199 -19.62 -2.43 0.28
CA GLN A 199 -20.95 -2.01 0.67
C GLN A 199 -20.86 -1.36 2.04
N VAL A 200 -21.46 -0.18 2.19
CA VAL A 200 -21.63 0.47 3.49
C VAL A 200 -22.39 -0.52 4.36
N ALA A 201 -21.75 -1.03 5.42
CA ALA A 201 -22.49 -1.72 6.46
C ALA A 201 -23.49 -0.70 7.03
N ALA A 202 -24.78 -0.96 6.82
CA ALA A 202 -25.88 -0.17 7.36
C ALA A 202 -25.85 -0.15 8.90
#